data_AF-A0A6I9W412-F1
#
_entry.id   AF-A0A6I9W412-F1
#
_cell.length_a   1.000
_cell.length_b   1.000
_cell.length_c   1.000
_cell.angle_alpha   90.00
_cell.angle_beta   90.00
_cell.angle_gamma   90.00
#
_symmetry.space_group_name_H-M   'P 1'
#
loop_
_entity.id
_entity.type
_entity.pdbx_description
1 polymer ?
#
loop_
_entity_poly.entity_id
_entity_poly.type
_entity_poly.pdbx_seq_one_letter_code
_entity_poly.pdbx_strand_id
1 'polypeptide(L)'
;MADVRDILDIDVPTTTELTKESILGNDKKNRKRYDYNKVPKRPEGMHREVFALLCKDNNDVPPLFPTDTAKGYKQVRAKLGMKKVRPWKWTPFTNPARTDGAVFHHWRRVADAGKEYPFAKFNKKIPIPTYTNAEYVQHLVSNGWTRAETDHLFDLCRRFDLRFIIIKDRWDRAKFPARSVEDLKERQEAVESAGIKFPDFKNSGVTLRSQRIKLPSSLGQKKMKGIEQMLNELRLELNPPPTEQICQQFNELRSDIVLHYELRSALSTCDYELQSLRHQYEALAPGKTLTIPPALLPKTEPEVKADIIDVVGSPSTPSIIH
;
A
#
# COMPACT_ATOMS: atom_id res chain seq x y z
N MET A 1 -40.93 -5.80 -23.16
CA MET A 1 -40.46 -5.11 -21.94
C MET A 1 -41.09 -3.74 -21.98
N ALA A 2 -41.94 -3.42 -21.01
CA ALA A 2 -42.53 -2.09 -20.88
C ALA A 2 -41.41 -1.08 -20.57
N ASP A 3 -41.37 0.03 -21.30
CA ASP A 3 -40.44 1.14 -21.05
C ASP A 3 -40.88 1.88 -19.77
N VAL A 4 -39.98 2.64 -19.16
CA VAL A 4 -40.25 3.52 -18.00
C VAL A 4 -41.40 4.49 -18.29
N ARG A 5 -41.64 4.80 -19.58
CA ARG A 5 -42.77 5.62 -20.04
C ARG A 5 -44.12 4.89 -19.99
N ASP A 6 -44.15 3.59 -20.34
CA ASP A 6 -45.35 2.74 -20.18
C ASP A 6 -45.70 2.55 -18.70
N ILE A 7 -44.71 2.59 -17.82
CA ILE A 7 -44.91 2.43 -16.37
C ILE A 7 -45.52 3.70 -15.73
N LEU A 8 -45.40 4.85 -16.39
CA LEU A 8 -45.77 6.15 -15.82
C LEU A 8 -46.96 6.82 -16.54
N ASP A 9 -47.63 6.14 -17.47
CA ASP A 9 -48.77 6.65 -18.26
C ASP A 9 -48.54 8.08 -18.81
N ILE A 10 -47.32 8.35 -19.29
CA ILE A 10 -46.97 9.66 -19.86
C ILE A 10 -47.27 9.64 -21.36
N ASP A 11 -48.31 10.36 -21.77
CA ASP A 11 -48.69 10.54 -23.17
C ASP A 11 -47.54 11.10 -24.01
N VAL A 12 -47.31 10.48 -25.18
CA VAL A 12 -46.27 10.88 -26.13
C VAL A 12 -46.70 12.19 -26.82
N PRO A 13 -45.95 13.32 -26.69
CA PRO A 13 -46.20 14.47 -27.53
C PRO A 13 -45.86 14.11 -28.98
N THR A 14 -46.77 14.41 -29.92
CA THR A 14 -46.63 14.19 -31.37
C THR A 14 -45.41 14.92 -31.93
N THR A 15 -44.24 14.34 -31.71
CA THR A 15 -42.97 14.77 -32.26
C THR A 15 -42.49 13.64 -33.14
N THR A 16 -42.34 13.94 -34.42
CA THR A 16 -41.87 13.01 -35.45
C THR A 16 -40.67 12.21 -34.93
N GLU A 17 -40.80 10.90 -34.83
CA GLU A 17 -39.70 10.02 -34.47
C GLU A 17 -38.54 10.26 -35.45
N LEU A 18 -37.41 10.74 -34.94
CA LEU A 18 -36.19 10.92 -35.71
C LEU A 18 -35.64 9.55 -36.09
N THR A 19 -36.10 9.00 -37.20
CA THR A 19 -35.55 7.76 -37.75
C THR A 19 -34.09 7.97 -38.16
N LYS A 20 -33.28 6.92 -38.07
CA LYS A 20 -31.89 6.92 -38.52
C LYS A 20 -31.75 7.42 -39.98
N GLU A 21 -32.77 7.17 -40.80
CA GLU A 21 -32.85 7.66 -42.18
C GLU A 21 -33.09 9.17 -42.27
N SER A 22 -33.90 9.76 -41.38
CA SER A 22 -34.15 11.21 -41.36
C SER A 22 -32.90 12.03 -40.99
N ILE A 23 -32.01 11.46 -40.16
CA ILE A 23 -30.76 12.12 -39.72
C ILE A 23 -29.65 11.97 -40.76
N LEU A 24 -29.55 10.82 -41.44
CA LEU A 24 -28.42 10.51 -42.32
C LEU A 24 -28.62 10.92 -43.77
N GLY A 25 -29.85 11.25 -44.18
CA GLY A 25 -30.18 11.65 -45.55
C GLY A 25 -30.02 10.49 -46.54
N ASN A 26 -30.99 10.31 -47.44
CA ASN A 26 -30.96 9.24 -48.44
C ASN A 26 -30.10 9.63 -49.65
N ASP A 27 -28.89 10.14 -49.41
CA ASP A 27 -27.97 10.56 -50.47
C ASP A 27 -27.16 9.34 -50.95
N LYS A 28 -27.77 8.52 -51.80
CA LYS A 28 -27.02 7.74 -52.80
C LYS A 28 -26.49 8.71 -53.87
N LYS A 29 -25.69 9.70 -53.48
CA LYS A 29 -24.90 10.47 -54.44
C LYS A 29 -23.83 9.54 -54.98
N ASN A 30 -23.99 9.18 -56.25
CA ASN A 30 -22.94 8.63 -57.09
C ASN A 30 -21.64 9.40 -56.82
N ARG A 31 -20.75 8.84 -56.01
CA ARG A 31 -19.39 9.34 -55.86
C ARG A 31 -18.73 9.11 -57.21
N LYS A 32 -18.81 10.10 -58.11
CA LYS A 32 -17.85 10.23 -59.20
C LYS A 32 -16.47 10.12 -58.55
N ARG A 33 -15.71 9.09 -58.92
CA ARG A 33 -14.32 8.92 -58.45
C ARG A 33 -13.63 10.25 -58.72
N TYR A 34 -13.14 10.88 -57.65
CA TYR A 34 -12.33 12.08 -57.75
C TYR A 34 -11.05 11.66 -58.50
N ASP A 35 -10.91 12.13 -59.73
CA ASP A 35 -9.72 11.90 -60.53
C ASP A 35 -8.58 12.72 -59.92
N TYR A 36 -7.67 12.03 -59.24
CA TYR A 36 -6.52 12.64 -58.56
C TYR A 36 -5.55 13.34 -59.53
N ASN A 37 -5.77 13.23 -60.85
CA ASN A 37 -4.88 13.79 -61.88
C ASN A 37 -5.22 15.23 -62.33
N LYS A 38 -6.16 15.94 -61.68
CA LYS A 38 -6.47 17.35 -61.99
C LYS A 38 -6.36 18.29 -60.79
N VAL A 39 -5.44 18.05 -59.86
CA VAL A 39 -5.07 19.08 -58.88
C VAL A 39 -4.12 20.06 -59.58
N PRO A 40 -4.45 21.36 -59.71
CA PRO A 40 -3.54 22.33 -60.31
C PRO A 40 -2.20 22.27 -59.58
N LYS A 41 -1.08 22.22 -60.30
CA LYS A 41 0.23 22.29 -59.66
C LYS A 41 0.40 23.69 -59.07
N ARG A 42 0.94 23.76 -57.84
CA ARG A 42 1.27 25.04 -57.18
C ARG A 42 2.15 25.87 -58.11
N PRO A 43 1.72 27.08 -58.52
CA PRO A 43 2.56 27.97 -59.31
C PRO A 43 3.86 28.29 -58.57
N GLU A 44 4.96 28.35 -59.31
CA GLU A 44 6.27 28.65 -58.75
C GLU A 44 6.28 30.09 -58.19
N GLY A 45 6.77 30.27 -56.96
CA GLY A 45 6.71 31.54 -56.23
C GLY A 45 5.50 31.74 -55.30
N MET A 46 4.45 30.92 -55.37
CA MET A 46 3.32 31.01 -54.43
C MET A 46 3.55 30.18 -53.18
N HIS A 47 3.53 30.81 -51.99
CA HIS A 47 3.70 30.08 -50.72
C HIS A 47 2.62 29.01 -50.51
N ARG A 48 3.01 27.88 -49.90
CA ARG A 48 2.18 26.67 -49.80
C ARG A 48 0.85 26.93 -49.10
N GLU A 49 0.86 27.76 -48.07
CA GLU A 49 -0.30 28.19 -47.30
C GLU A 49 -1.26 29.06 -48.13
N VAL A 50 -0.74 29.92 -49.01
CA VAL A 50 -1.53 30.77 -49.90
C VAL A 50 -2.20 29.94 -50.99
N PHE A 51 -1.46 28.99 -51.58
CA PHE A 51 -2.02 28.05 -52.55
C PHE A 51 -3.14 27.17 -51.95
N ALA A 52 -2.99 26.78 -50.68
CA ALA A 52 -3.99 26.00 -49.96
C ALA A 52 -5.29 26.77 -49.65
N LEU A 53 -5.24 28.11 -49.62
CA LEU A 53 -6.42 28.95 -49.50
C LEU A 53 -7.18 29.04 -50.84
N LEU A 54 -6.47 29.06 -51.97
CA LEU A 54 -7.05 29.21 -53.30
C LEU A 54 -7.75 27.93 -53.80
N CYS A 55 -7.22 26.74 -53.49
CA CYS A 55 -7.73 25.45 -53.98
C CYS A 55 -8.89 24.87 -53.15
N LYS A 56 -9.64 25.69 -52.43
CA LYS A 56 -10.69 25.21 -51.53
C LYS A 56 -12.08 25.44 -52.14
N ASP A 57 -12.49 24.51 -52.99
CA ASP A 57 -13.85 24.40 -53.57
C ASP A 57 -14.90 23.96 -52.52
N ASN A 58 -14.95 24.62 -51.37
CA ASN A 58 -16.13 24.59 -50.51
C ASN A 58 -16.23 25.95 -49.83
N ASN A 59 -17.39 26.59 -50.00
CA ASN A 59 -17.86 27.88 -49.45
C ASN A 59 -17.76 28.05 -47.92
N ASP A 60 -16.85 27.36 -47.24
CA ASP A 60 -16.59 27.48 -45.81
C ASP A 60 -15.78 28.75 -45.53
N VAL A 61 -16.48 29.80 -45.12
CA VAL A 61 -15.87 31.04 -44.61
C VAL A 61 -14.98 30.71 -43.40
N PRO A 62 -13.76 31.26 -43.32
CA PRO A 62 -12.86 30.96 -42.22
C PRO A 62 -13.36 31.54 -40.88
N PRO A 63 -13.07 30.90 -39.72
CA PRO A 63 -13.59 31.35 -38.43
C PRO A 63 -13.05 32.74 -38.08
N LEU A 64 -13.94 33.69 -37.80
CA LEU A 64 -13.61 35.08 -37.49
C LEU A 64 -13.13 35.32 -36.05
N PHE A 65 -13.23 34.31 -35.18
CA PHE A 65 -12.88 34.42 -33.76
C PHE A 65 -11.79 33.44 -33.35
N PRO A 66 -10.77 33.87 -32.58
CA PRO A 66 -9.79 32.98 -31.97
C PRO A 66 -10.48 32.00 -31.01
N THR A 67 -10.25 30.70 -31.18
CA THR A 67 -10.74 29.67 -30.24
C THR A 67 -9.54 29.10 -29.48
N ASP A 68 -9.59 29.13 -28.15
CA ASP A 68 -8.52 28.72 -27.21
C ASP A 68 -8.28 27.20 -27.13
N THR A 69 -8.60 26.47 -28.19
CA THR A 69 -8.26 25.04 -28.29
C THR A 69 -6.93 24.89 -29.01
N ALA A 70 -5.89 24.60 -28.24
CA ALA A 70 -4.48 24.47 -28.64
C ALA A 70 -4.15 23.38 -29.71
N LYS A 71 -5.11 22.91 -30.50
CA LYS A 71 -4.89 21.94 -31.59
C LYS A 71 -5.75 22.25 -32.82
N GLY A 72 -5.27 23.19 -33.63
CA GLY A 72 -5.60 23.31 -35.06
C GLY A 72 -6.75 24.24 -35.45
N TYR A 73 -6.67 24.76 -36.67
CA TYR A 73 -7.58 25.76 -37.28
C TYR A 73 -9.02 25.28 -37.55
N LYS A 74 -9.32 24.00 -37.34
CA LYS A 74 -10.68 23.46 -37.38
C LYS A 74 -10.81 22.45 -36.26
N GLN A 75 -11.80 22.62 -35.38
CA GLN A 75 -12.17 21.56 -34.45
C GLN A 75 -12.60 20.33 -35.25
N VAL A 76 -11.88 19.21 -35.06
CA VAL A 76 -12.27 17.93 -35.65
C VAL A 76 -13.57 17.50 -34.98
N ARG A 77 -14.70 17.83 -35.60
CA ARG A 77 -16.01 17.33 -35.18
C ARG A 77 -15.92 15.80 -35.03
N ALA A 78 -16.29 15.28 -33.87
CA ALA A 78 -16.28 13.85 -33.61
C ALA A 78 -17.10 13.14 -34.69
N LYS A 79 -16.45 12.31 -35.53
CA LYS A 79 -17.12 11.51 -36.55
C LYS A 79 -17.84 10.34 -35.88
N LEU A 80 -19.01 10.59 -35.31
CA LEU A 80 -19.80 9.62 -34.54
C LEU A 80 -20.44 8.49 -35.38
N GLY A 81 -20.26 8.48 -36.71
CA GLY A 81 -21.14 7.74 -37.62
C GLY A 81 -20.58 6.52 -38.37
N MET A 82 -19.36 6.02 -38.12
CA MET A 82 -18.78 4.98 -39.02
C MET A 82 -18.13 3.76 -38.34
N LYS A 83 -18.18 3.62 -37.01
CA LYS A 83 -17.68 2.41 -36.34
C LYS A 83 -18.85 1.59 -35.83
N LYS A 84 -18.88 0.29 -36.17
CA LYS A 84 -19.80 -0.67 -35.54
C LYS A 84 -19.65 -0.55 -34.02
N VAL A 85 -20.78 -0.38 -33.32
CA VAL A 85 -20.80 -0.32 -31.85
C VAL A 85 -20.21 -1.63 -31.32
N ARG A 86 -19.36 -1.52 -30.30
CA ARG A 86 -18.77 -2.71 -29.66
C ARG A 86 -19.91 -3.47 -28.96
N PRO A 87 -20.16 -4.75 -29.29
CA PRO A 87 -21.26 -5.48 -28.69
C PRO A 87 -20.98 -5.79 -27.21
N TRP A 88 -22.01 -5.68 -26.40
CA TRP A 88 -22.01 -6.02 -24.97
C TRP A 88 -23.00 -7.17 -24.73
N LYS A 89 -22.67 -8.04 -23.79
CA LYS A 89 -23.53 -9.16 -23.36
C LYS A 89 -23.65 -9.11 -21.84
N TRP A 90 -24.87 -9.33 -21.34
CA TRP A 90 -25.09 -9.61 -19.92
C TRP A 90 -24.57 -11.02 -19.63
N THR A 91 -23.53 -11.11 -18.80
CA THR A 91 -22.85 -12.39 -18.54
C THR A 91 -22.70 -12.63 -17.04
N PRO A 92 -22.92 -13.88 -16.58
CA PRO A 92 -22.55 -14.26 -15.22
C PRO A 92 -21.03 -14.21 -15.07
N PHE A 93 -20.56 -13.87 -13.88
CA PHE A 93 -19.16 -13.93 -13.49
C PHE A 93 -19.04 -14.29 -12.01
N THR A 94 -17.99 -15.04 -11.70
CA THR A 94 -17.55 -15.30 -10.32
C THR A 94 -16.41 -14.34 -10.01
N ASN A 95 -16.36 -13.78 -8.80
CA ASN A 95 -15.24 -12.95 -8.37
C ASN A 95 -14.22 -13.81 -7.62
N PRO A 96 -13.02 -14.08 -8.19
CA PRO A 96 -11.98 -14.89 -7.53
C PRO A 96 -11.51 -14.32 -6.19
N ALA A 97 -11.73 -13.02 -5.95
CA ALA A 97 -11.44 -12.38 -4.67
C ALA A 97 -12.37 -12.82 -3.52
N ARG A 98 -13.43 -13.58 -3.81
CA ARG A 98 -14.38 -14.09 -2.82
C ARG A 98 -14.24 -15.60 -2.67
N THR A 99 -14.47 -16.08 -1.46
CA THR A 99 -14.41 -17.51 -1.10
C THR A 99 -15.76 -18.20 -1.08
N ASP A 100 -16.86 -17.46 -1.19
CA ASP A 100 -18.24 -17.95 -1.04
C ASP A 100 -18.86 -18.47 -2.34
N GLY A 101 -18.13 -18.43 -3.46
CA GLY A 101 -18.62 -18.92 -4.75
C GLY A 101 -19.76 -18.11 -5.36
N ALA A 102 -20.04 -16.90 -4.85
CA ALA A 102 -21.16 -16.08 -5.33
C ALA A 102 -21.01 -15.72 -6.82
N VAL A 103 -22.09 -15.94 -7.57
CA VAL A 103 -22.19 -15.62 -9.00
C VAL A 103 -22.95 -14.32 -9.18
N PHE A 104 -22.29 -13.33 -9.78
CA PHE A 104 -22.88 -12.03 -10.10
C PHE A 104 -23.07 -11.89 -11.60
N HIS A 105 -23.79 -10.86 -12.03
CA HIS A 105 -23.97 -10.56 -13.44
C HIS A 105 -23.52 -9.13 -13.74
N HIS A 106 -22.89 -8.94 -14.89
CA HIS A 106 -22.52 -7.61 -15.39
C HIS A 106 -22.56 -7.54 -16.92
N TRP A 107 -22.58 -6.31 -17.45
CA TRP A 107 -22.37 -6.08 -18.87
C TRP A 107 -20.89 -6.22 -19.19
N ARG A 108 -20.55 -7.17 -20.05
CA ARG A 108 -19.19 -7.40 -20.53
C ARG A 108 -19.13 -7.24 -22.05
N ARG A 109 -18.05 -6.66 -22.55
CA ARG A 109 -17.79 -6.62 -24.01
C ARG A 109 -17.60 -8.05 -24.51
N VAL A 110 -18.18 -8.38 -25.66
CA VAL A 110 -18.03 -9.73 -26.25
C VAL A 110 -16.56 -10.09 -26.48
N ALA A 111 -15.71 -9.11 -26.83
CA ALA A 111 -14.26 -9.29 -26.98
C ALA A 111 -13.50 -9.58 -25.66
N ASP A 112 -14.13 -9.34 -24.50
CA ASP A 112 -13.56 -9.59 -23.17
C ASP A 112 -14.08 -10.92 -22.57
N ALA A 113 -14.77 -11.76 -23.36
CA ALA A 113 -15.20 -13.09 -22.96
C ALA A 113 -13.99 -13.95 -22.53
N GLY A 114 -14.17 -14.75 -21.47
CA GLY A 114 -13.11 -15.60 -20.92
C GLY A 114 -12.05 -14.89 -20.06
N LYS A 115 -12.02 -13.55 -20.03
CA LYS A 115 -11.09 -12.82 -19.15
C LYS A 115 -11.52 -12.94 -17.69
N GLU A 116 -10.55 -13.10 -16.81
CA GLU A 116 -10.75 -13.04 -15.36
C GLU A 116 -11.35 -11.67 -14.97
N TYR A 117 -12.10 -11.64 -13.86
CA TYR A 117 -12.70 -10.42 -13.35
C TYR A 117 -11.61 -9.37 -13.05
N PRO A 118 -11.54 -8.24 -13.79
CA PRO A 118 -10.37 -7.36 -13.75
C PRO A 118 -10.11 -6.71 -12.39
N PHE A 119 -11.14 -6.61 -11.54
CA PHE A 119 -11.04 -5.98 -10.24
C PHE A 119 -10.62 -6.94 -9.12
N ALA A 120 -10.57 -8.25 -9.37
CA ALA A 120 -10.15 -9.24 -8.37
C ALA A 120 -8.72 -8.96 -7.86
N LYS A 121 -7.82 -8.55 -8.77
CA LYS A 121 -6.43 -8.19 -8.47
C LYS A 121 -6.26 -7.02 -7.50
N PHE A 122 -7.31 -6.21 -7.29
CA PHE A 122 -7.27 -5.07 -6.37
C PHE A 122 -7.71 -5.45 -4.95
N ASN A 123 -8.22 -6.65 -4.73
CA ASN A 123 -8.53 -7.15 -3.38
C ASN A 123 -7.24 -7.52 -2.64
N LYS A 124 -6.46 -6.51 -2.25
CA LYS A 124 -5.28 -6.69 -1.42
C LYS A 124 -5.72 -6.87 0.03
N LYS A 125 -5.35 -8.01 0.63
CA LYS A 125 -5.64 -8.31 2.04
C LYS A 125 -4.52 -7.82 2.93
N ILE A 126 -4.88 -7.18 4.03
CA ILE A 126 -3.93 -6.71 5.04
C ILE A 126 -3.55 -7.92 5.89
N PRO A 127 -2.26 -8.26 6.03
CA PRO A 127 -1.83 -9.30 6.97
C PRO A 127 -2.08 -8.81 8.39
N ILE A 128 -2.99 -9.49 9.10
CA ILE A 128 -3.26 -9.20 10.52
C ILE A 128 -2.48 -10.21 11.37
N PRO A 129 -1.64 -9.76 12.33
CA PRO A 129 -0.90 -10.64 13.20
C PRO A 129 -1.78 -11.67 13.92
N THR A 130 -1.20 -12.84 14.16
CA THR A 130 -1.77 -13.91 14.97
C THR A 130 -0.82 -14.20 16.11
N TYR A 131 -1.34 -14.38 17.31
CA TYR A 131 -0.56 -14.70 18.49
C TYR A 131 -1.08 -15.98 19.14
N THR A 132 -0.17 -16.73 19.72
CA THR A 132 -0.42 -17.90 20.55
C THR A 132 -0.81 -17.47 21.96
N ASN A 133 -1.31 -18.42 22.76
CA ASN A 133 -1.62 -18.15 24.16
C ASN A 133 -0.37 -17.79 24.98
N ALA A 134 0.78 -18.40 24.67
CA ALA A 134 2.03 -18.12 25.37
C ALA A 134 2.50 -16.68 25.11
N GLU A 135 2.52 -16.25 23.84
CA GLU A 135 2.86 -14.88 23.45
C GLU A 135 1.89 -13.86 24.07
N TYR A 136 0.60 -14.21 24.14
CA TYR A 136 -0.39 -13.35 24.79
C TYR A 136 -0.06 -13.14 26.28
N VAL A 137 0.17 -14.22 27.02
CA VAL A 137 0.44 -14.17 28.45
C VAL A 137 1.76 -13.45 28.75
N GLN A 138 2.79 -13.64 27.93
CA GLN A 138 4.11 -13.06 28.15
C GLN A 138 4.20 -11.58 27.78
N HIS A 139 3.54 -11.16 26.69
CA HIS A 139 3.80 -9.84 26.10
C HIS A 139 2.55 -8.97 25.90
N LEU A 140 1.35 -9.54 25.90
CA LEU A 140 0.13 -8.81 25.51
C LEU A 140 -0.85 -8.58 26.66
N VAL A 141 -0.59 -9.11 27.86
CA VAL A 141 -1.41 -8.85 29.05
C VAL A 141 -1.36 -7.36 29.38
N SER A 142 -2.53 -6.76 29.54
CA SER A 142 -2.66 -5.33 29.85
C SER A 142 -3.80 -5.12 30.84
N ASN A 143 -3.61 -4.16 31.76
CA ASN A 143 -4.64 -3.81 32.74
C ASN A 143 -5.85 -3.23 32.01
N GLY A 144 -7.00 -3.88 32.23
CA GLY A 144 -8.26 -3.46 31.63
C GLY A 144 -8.53 -4.06 30.25
N TRP A 145 -7.70 -4.95 29.70
CA TRP A 145 -8.01 -5.69 28.47
C TRP A 145 -7.98 -7.19 28.70
N THR A 146 -9.07 -7.87 28.35
CA THR A 146 -9.11 -9.34 28.39
C THR A 146 -8.60 -9.95 27.09
N ARG A 147 -8.19 -11.22 27.15
CA ARG A 147 -7.79 -11.97 25.95
C ARG A 147 -8.94 -12.08 24.97
N ALA A 148 -10.14 -12.38 25.45
CA ALA A 148 -11.35 -12.47 24.63
C ALA A 148 -11.67 -11.14 23.93
N GLU A 149 -11.49 -9.99 24.61
CA GLU A 149 -11.63 -8.67 23.97
C GLU A 149 -10.60 -8.46 22.86
N THR A 150 -9.35 -8.85 23.10
CA THR A 150 -8.25 -8.67 22.14
C THR A 150 -8.43 -9.60 20.94
N ASP A 151 -8.86 -10.84 21.16
CA ASP A 151 -9.18 -11.82 20.12
C ASP A 151 -10.34 -11.30 19.25
N HIS A 152 -11.39 -10.76 19.88
CA HIS A 152 -12.53 -10.18 19.19
C HIS A 152 -12.15 -8.97 18.34
N LEU A 153 -11.32 -8.06 18.87
CA LEU A 153 -10.77 -6.93 18.13
C LEU A 153 -10.02 -7.40 16.88
N PHE A 154 -9.12 -8.37 17.03
CA PHE A 154 -8.31 -8.87 15.92
C PHE A 154 -9.13 -9.64 14.87
N ASP A 155 -10.19 -10.33 15.28
CA ASP A 155 -11.17 -10.91 14.36
C ASP A 155 -11.91 -9.83 13.55
N LEU A 156 -12.36 -8.75 14.20
CA LEU A 156 -12.96 -7.60 13.50
C LEU A 156 -11.95 -6.92 12.56
N CYS A 157 -10.69 -6.79 12.96
CA CYS A 157 -9.62 -6.26 12.12
C CYS A 157 -9.42 -7.07 10.84
N ARG A 158 -9.50 -8.41 10.90
CA ARG A 158 -9.43 -9.31 9.73
C ARG A 158 -10.65 -9.19 8.83
N ARG A 159 -11.84 -9.10 9.42
CA ARG A 159 -13.10 -9.03 8.66
C ARG A 159 -13.32 -7.69 7.97
N PHE A 160 -12.86 -6.60 8.57
CA PHE A 160 -13.12 -5.23 8.13
C PHE A 160 -11.88 -4.48 7.65
N ASP A 161 -10.78 -5.18 7.38
CA ASP A 161 -9.54 -4.63 6.81
C ASP A 161 -9.07 -3.36 7.56
N LEU A 162 -9.03 -3.42 8.90
CA LEU A 162 -8.63 -2.31 9.80
C LEU A 162 -9.46 -1.02 9.71
N ARG A 163 -10.69 -1.07 9.17
CA ARG A 163 -11.58 0.09 9.12
C ARG A 163 -12.21 0.35 10.49
N PHE A 164 -11.48 1.04 11.37
CA PHE A 164 -11.84 1.22 12.79
C PHE A 164 -13.23 1.82 13.05
N ILE A 165 -13.77 2.63 12.13
CA ILE A 165 -15.14 3.15 12.24
C ILE A 165 -16.17 1.99 12.16
N ILE A 166 -15.96 1.04 11.26
CA ILE A 166 -16.81 -0.15 11.12
C ILE A 166 -16.57 -1.10 12.30
N ILE A 167 -15.32 -1.27 12.72
CA ILE A 167 -14.98 -2.11 13.89
C ILE A 167 -15.68 -1.59 15.15
N LYS A 168 -15.68 -0.28 15.37
CA LYS A 168 -16.37 0.37 16.49
C LYS A 168 -17.88 0.19 16.43
N ASP A 169 -18.48 0.32 15.24
CA ASP A 169 -19.91 0.05 15.02
C ASP A 169 -20.28 -1.39 15.39
N ARG A 170 -19.48 -2.35 14.91
CA ARG A 170 -19.67 -3.81 15.07
C ARG A 170 -19.10 -4.39 16.35
N TRP A 171 -18.61 -3.55 17.27
CA TRP A 171 -18.10 -3.98 18.56
C TRP A 171 -19.21 -4.60 19.41
N ASP A 172 -18.95 -5.78 19.97
CA ASP A 172 -19.91 -6.46 20.84
C ASP A 172 -19.99 -5.78 22.23
N ARG A 173 -20.85 -4.77 22.31
CA ARG A 173 -21.13 -4.00 23.53
C ARG A 173 -21.91 -4.77 24.59
N ALA A 174 -22.46 -5.95 24.23
CA ALA A 174 -23.18 -6.78 25.20
C ALA A 174 -22.21 -7.64 26.01
N LYS A 175 -21.12 -8.10 25.39
CA LYS A 175 -20.10 -8.94 26.04
C LYS A 175 -18.94 -8.14 26.61
N PHE A 176 -18.62 -7.00 26.02
CA PHE A 176 -17.41 -6.24 26.35
C PHE A 176 -17.73 -4.79 26.72
N PRO A 177 -16.88 -4.14 27.53
CA PRO A 177 -17.05 -2.73 27.85
C PRO A 177 -17.02 -1.86 26.60
N ALA A 178 -17.70 -0.71 26.68
CA ALA A 178 -17.67 0.27 25.60
C ALA A 178 -16.25 0.85 25.46
N ARG A 179 -15.69 0.76 24.25
CA ARG A 179 -14.38 1.33 23.88
C ARG A 179 -14.54 2.48 22.91
N SER A 180 -13.70 3.50 23.03
CA SER A 180 -13.56 4.55 22.01
C SER A 180 -12.88 4.00 20.75
N VAL A 181 -12.88 4.76 19.65
CA VAL A 181 -12.13 4.34 18.44
C VAL A 181 -10.63 4.34 18.72
N GLU A 182 -10.19 5.27 19.56
CA GLU A 182 -8.82 5.47 19.99
C GLU A 182 -8.34 4.29 20.83
N ASP A 183 -9.14 3.81 21.78
CA ASP A 183 -8.80 2.65 22.62
C ASP A 183 -8.60 1.38 21.78
N LEU A 184 -9.47 1.18 20.78
CA LEU A 184 -9.39 0.03 19.87
C LEU A 184 -8.12 0.10 19.01
N LYS A 185 -7.75 1.30 18.54
CA LYS A 185 -6.51 1.52 17.79
C LYS A 185 -5.28 1.31 18.67
N GLU A 186 -5.26 1.89 19.86
CA GLU A 186 -4.16 1.76 20.81
C GLU A 186 -3.91 0.30 21.16
N ARG A 187 -4.98 -0.47 21.43
CA ARG A 187 -4.83 -1.90 21.70
C ARG A 187 -4.30 -2.67 20.50
N GLN A 188 -4.80 -2.39 19.29
CA GLN A 188 -4.32 -3.02 18.07
C GLN A 188 -2.84 -2.69 17.84
N GLU A 189 -2.45 -1.44 18.04
CA GLU A 189 -1.09 -0.97 17.89
C GLU A 189 -0.14 -1.55 18.94
N ALA A 190 -0.59 -1.70 20.19
CA ALA A 190 0.18 -2.31 21.27
C ALA A 190 0.54 -3.76 20.94
N VAL A 191 -0.40 -4.51 20.38
CA VAL A 191 -0.17 -5.91 19.95
C VAL A 191 0.73 -5.97 18.71
N GLU A 192 0.61 -5.03 17.77
CA GLU A 192 1.51 -4.92 16.59
C GLU A 192 2.92 -4.45 17.00
N SER A 193 3.05 -3.74 18.13
CA SER A 193 4.31 -3.22 18.68
C SER A 193 5.07 -4.20 19.56
N ALA A 194 4.52 -5.39 19.83
CA ALA A 194 5.27 -6.47 20.47
C ALA A 194 6.41 -7.01 19.58
N GLY A 195 6.55 -6.50 18.34
CA GLY A 195 7.71 -6.65 17.47
C GLY A 195 8.23 -5.31 16.94
N ILE A 196 9.37 -5.33 16.25
CA ILE A 196 9.96 -4.13 15.68
C ILE A 196 9.11 -3.61 14.53
N LYS A 197 8.60 -2.39 14.70
CA LYS A 197 7.96 -1.65 13.63
C LYS A 197 9.04 -1.15 12.68
N PHE A 198 8.96 -1.50 11.41
CA PHE A 198 9.55 -0.67 10.35
C PHE A 198 8.43 0.17 9.75
N PRO A 199 8.67 1.43 9.35
CA PRO A 199 7.62 2.27 8.80
C PRO A 199 7.08 1.71 7.47
N ASP A 200 6.01 0.91 7.55
CA ASP A 200 5.16 0.66 6.39
C ASP A 200 4.26 1.86 6.22
N PHE A 201 4.56 2.69 5.23
CA PHE A 201 3.70 3.81 4.84
C PHE A 201 2.37 3.25 4.32
N LYS A 202 1.40 3.12 5.23
CA LYS A 202 0.00 2.74 4.96
C LYS A 202 -0.80 3.89 4.29
N ASN A 203 -0.20 5.06 4.08
CA ASN A 203 -0.83 6.21 3.41
C ASN A 203 -0.69 6.10 1.88
N SER A 204 -1.81 6.25 1.16
CA SER A 204 -1.81 6.29 -0.31
C SER A 204 -1.08 7.53 -0.81
N GLY A 205 0.05 7.36 -1.49
CA GLY A 205 0.87 8.43 -2.05
C GLY A 205 2.19 7.93 -2.64
N VAL A 206 2.92 8.80 -3.36
CA VAL A 206 4.28 8.50 -3.85
C VAL A 206 5.25 8.70 -2.69
N THR A 207 5.96 7.65 -2.27
CA THR A 207 7.00 7.73 -1.23
C THR A 207 8.34 7.24 -1.79
N LEU A 208 9.43 7.84 -1.32
CA LEU A 208 10.78 7.42 -1.68
C LEU A 208 11.13 6.11 -0.97
N ARG A 209 11.63 5.10 -1.70
CA ARG A 209 12.01 3.79 -1.12
C ARG A 209 13.07 3.92 -0.03
N SER A 210 13.96 4.91 -0.13
CA SER A 210 14.97 5.22 0.88
C SER A 210 14.39 5.58 2.25
N GLN A 211 13.14 6.03 2.33
CA GLN A 211 12.48 6.30 3.61
C GLN A 211 12.14 5.01 4.38
N ARG A 212 12.05 3.86 3.70
CA ARG A 212 11.79 2.55 4.32
C ARG A 212 13.01 1.95 5.03
N ILE A 213 14.21 2.49 4.76
CA ILE A 213 15.46 2.06 5.41
C ILE A 213 15.70 2.82 6.72
N LYS A 214 14.94 3.89 6.99
CA LYS A 214 15.11 4.64 8.23
C LYS A 214 14.55 3.86 9.41
N LEU A 215 15.40 3.62 10.41
CA LEU A 215 14.99 3.07 11.70
C LEU A 215 14.01 4.04 12.38
N PRO A 216 12.89 3.55 12.93
CA PRO A 216 11.96 4.40 13.66
C PRO A 216 12.59 5.00 14.92
N SER A 217 12.17 6.21 15.25
CA SER A 217 12.57 6.91 16.49
C SER A 217 12.15 6.17 17.76
N SER A 218 11.16 5.28 17.70
CA SER A 218 10.67 4.49 18.82
C SER A 218 11.65 3.41 19.30
N LEU A 219 12.66 3.04 18.50
CA LEU A 219 13.61 1.97 18.85
C LEU A 219 14.58 2.34 19.98
N GLY A 220 14.70 3.63 20.31
CA GLY A 220 15.59 4.11 21.36
C GLY A 220 17.08 4.05 20.97
N GLN A 221 17.87 4.98 21.50
CA GLN A 221 19.28 5.17 21.08
C GLN A 221 20.16 3.94 21.32
N LYS A 222 19.93 3.19 22.42
CA LYS A 222 20.74 2.00 22.76
C LYS A 222 20.59 0.90 21.71
N LYS A 223 19.35 0.57 21.31
CA LYS A 223 19.11 -0.46 20.28
C LYS A 223 19.59 0.01 18.91
N MET A 224 19.41 1.29 18.58
CA MET A 224 19.91 1.87 17.33
C MET A 224 21.44 1.72 17.19
N LYS A 225 22.19 2.06 18.24
CA LYS A 225 23.65 1.84 18.27
C LYS A 225 24.03 0.37 18.24
N GLY A 226 23.27 -0.49 18.93
CA GLY A 226 23.49 -1.94 18.90
C GLY A 226 23.31 -2.54 17.50
N ILE A 227 22.32 -2.06 16.74
CA ILE A 227 22.13 -2.42 15.33
C ILE A 227 23.34 -1.97 14.51
N GLU A 228 23.76 -0.71 14.63
CA GLU A 228 24.93 -0.18 13.89
C GLU A 228 26.20 -0.98 14.19
N GLN A 229 26.43 -1.31 15.46
CA GLN A 229 27.59 -2.09 15.88
C GLN A 229 27.56 -3.51 15.30
N MET A 230 26.44 -4.21 15.38
CA MET A 230 26.31 -5.56 14.83
C MET A 230 26.44 -5.57 13.30
N LEU A 231 25.89 -4.55 12.61
CA LEU A 231 26.07 -4.41 11.17
C LEU A 231 27.55 -4.18 10.80
N ASN A 232 28.28 -3.38 11.58
CA ASN A 232 29.72 -3.19 11.40
C ASN A 232 30.51 -4.49 11.65
N GLU A 233 30.15 -5.27 12.69
CA GLU A 233 30.76 -6.57 12.98
C GLU A 233 30.56 -7.57 11.84
N LEU A 234 29.36 -7.58 11.24
CA LEU A 234 29.04 -8.38 10.05
C LEU A 234 29.63 -7.82 8.75
N ARG A 235 30.36 -6.69 8.81
CA ARG A 235 30.94 -5.97 7.67
C ARG A 235 29.92 -5.58 6.60
N LEU A 236 28.72 -5.22 7.03
CA LEU A 236 27.63 -4.78 6.16
C LEU A 236 27.58 -3.26 6.08
N GLU A 237 27.28 -2.74 4.89
CA GLU A 237 27.10 -1.31 4.69
C GLU A 237 25.85 -0.79 5.42
N LEU A 238 25.99 0.29 6.18
CA LEU A 238 24.89 0.88 6.96
C LEU A 238 23.78 1.49 6.08
N ASN A 239 24.14 1.91 4.86
CA ASN A 239 23.26 2.60 3.91
C ASN A 239 23.23 1.88 2.55
N PRO A 240 22.67 0.66 2.47
CA PRO A 240 22.65 -0.11 1.24
C PRO A 240 21.69 0.52 0.21
N PRO A 241 21.84 0.20 -1.09
CA PRO A 241 21.01 0.77 -2.14
C PRO A 241 19.52 0.43 -1.94
N PRO A 242 18.58 1.40 -2.05
CA PRO A 242 17.18 1.24 -1.66
C PRO A 242 16.33 0.52 -2.72
N THR A 243 16.73 -0.68 -3.09
CA THR A 243 15.90 -1.60 -3.88
C THR A 243 14.86 -2.27 -2.98
N GLU A 244 13.75 -2.73 -3.56
CA GLU A 244 12.65 -3.34 -2.79
C GLU A 244 13.10 -4.56 -1.99
N GLN A 245 13.86 -5.45 -2.63
CA GLN A 245 14.40 -6.65 -2.00
C GLN A 245 15.40 -6.32 -0.88
N ILE A 246 16.31 -5.37 -1.12
CA ILE A 246 17.30 -4.96 -0.11
C ILE A 246 16.61 -4.31 1.08
N CYS A 247 15.63 -3.41 0.87
CA CYS A 247 14.88 -2.81 1.96
C CYS A 247 14.22 -3.86 2.85
N GLN A 248 13.62 -4.89 2.24
CA GLN A 248 12.94 -5.95 2.98
C GLN A 248 13.94 -6.79 3.80
N GLN A 249 14.96 -7.34 3.14
CA GLN A 249 15.96 -8.21 3.79
C GLN A 249 16.77 -7.47 4.87
N PHE A 250 17.08 -6.20 4.62
CA PHE A 250 17.86 -5.40 5.56
C PHE A 250 17.06 -5.04 6.82
N ASN A 251 15.78 -4.74 6.67
CA ASN A 251 14.91 -4.51 7.81
C ASN A 251 14.66 -5.81 8.59
N GLU A 252 14.48 -6.94 7.91
CA GLU A 252 14.40 -8.26 8.55
C GLU A 252 15.64 -8.56 9.40
N LEU A 253 16.85 -8.40 8.81
CA LEU A 253 18.11 -8.55 9.54
C LEU A 253 18.18 -7.64 10.78
N ARG A 254 17.79 -6.36 10.65
CA ARG A 254 17.79 -5.43 11.77
C ARG A 254 16.79 -5.82 12.86
N SER A 255 15.67 -6.43 12.48
CA SER A 255 14.71 -7.03 13.42
C SER A 255 15.36 -8.15 14.21
N ASP A 256 16.01 -9.08 13.50
CA ASP A 256 16.68 -10.22 14.10
C ASP A 256 17.82 -9.80 15.04
N ILE A 257 18.58 -8.77 14.67
CA ILE A 257 19.67 -8.22 15.51
C ILE A 257 19.12 -7.72 16.86
N VAL A 258 18.00 -7.01 16.86
CA VAL A 258 17.41 -6.52 18.11
C VAL A 258 16.79 -7.64 18.91
N LEU A 259 16.10 -8.59 18.26
CA LEU A 259 15.56 -9.76 18.94
C LEU A 259 16.69 -10.54 19.62
N HIS A 260 17.82 -10.73 18.93
CA HIS A 260 19.02 -11.34 19.50
C HIS A 260 19.51 -10.56 20.74
N TYR A 261 19.51 -9.22 20.70
CA TYR A 261 19.90 -8.40 21.84
C TYR A 261 18.94 -8.55 23.03
N GLU A 262 17.63 -8.62 22.78
CA GLU A 262 16.61 -8.85 23.80
C GLU A 262 16.73 -10.24 24.43
N LEU A 263 16.93 -11.28 23.61
CA LEU A 263 17.17 -12.65 24.08
C LEU A 263 18.46 -12.76 24.88
N ARG A 264 19.54 -12.09 24.46
CA ARG A 264 20.80 -12.03 25.22
C ARG A 264 20.60 -11.34 26.57
N SER A 265 19.81 -10.26 26.61
CA SER A 265 19.47 -9.57 27.85
C SER A 265 18.63 -10.46 28.78
N ALA A 266 17.63 -11.15 28.25
CA ALA A 266 16.78 -12.07 29.01
C ALA A 266 17.59 -13.25 29.57
N LEU A 267 18.49 -13.83 28.76
CA LEU A 267 19.39 -14.88 29.19
C LEU A 267 20.28 -14.41 30.35
N SER A 268 20.85 -13.21 30.25
CA SER A 268 21.65 -12.62 31.34
C SER A 268 20.85 -12.44 32.64
N THR A 269 19.56 -12.11 32.55
CA THR A 269 18.68 -12.02 33.73
C THR A 269 18.44 -13.40 34.33
N CYS A 270 18.13 -14.40 33.51
CA CYS A 270 17.95 -15.77 33.97
C CYS A 270 19.22 -16.34 34.63
N ASP A 271 20.40 -16.04 34.05
CA ASP A 271 21.69 -16.42 34.64
C ASP A 271 21.88 -15.78 36.02
N TYR A 272 21.56 -14.49 36.16
CA TYR A 272 21.63 -13.80 37.45
C TYR A 272 20.68 -14.43 38.49
N GLU A 273 19.44 -14.74 38.10
CA GLU A 273 18.46 -15.40 38.98
C GLU A 273 18.94 -16.80 39.41
N LEU A 274 19.49 -17.59 38.48
CA LEU A 274 20.05 -18.91 38.79
C LEU A 274 21.22 -18.81 39.77
N GLN A 275 22.14 -17.85 39.56
CA GLN A 275 23.24 -17.62 40.50
C GLN A 275 22.71 -17.16 41.86
N SER A 276 21.74 -16.24 41.91
CA SER A 276 21.13 -15.79 43.16
C SER A 276 20.49 -16.95 43.93
N LEU A 277 19.73 -17.81 43.24
CA LEU A 277 19.08 -18.98 43.84
C LEU A 277 20.09 -20.00 44.35
N ARG A 278 21.19 -20.21 43.63
CA ARG A 278 22.30 -21.05 44.10
C ARG A 278 22.88 -20.53 45.42
N HIS A 279 23.18 -19.24 45.52
CA HIS A 279 23.73 -18.65 46.75
C HIS A 279 22.73 -18.74 47.91
N GLN A 280 21.43 -18.52 47.65
CA GLN A 280 20.37 -18.68 48.66
C GLN A 280 20.28 -20.13 49.17
N TYR A 281 20.39 -21.11 48.27
CA TYR A 281 20.37 -22.52 48.65
C TYR A 281 21.59 -22.90 49.50
N GLU A 282 22.78 -22.45 49.12
CA GLU A 282 24.01 -22.68 49.88
C GLU A 282 23.96 -22.06 51.29
N ALA A 283 23.31 -20.90 51.44
CA ALA A 283 23.08 -20.26 52.73
C ALA A 283 22.11 -21.04 53.65
N LEU A 284 21.09 -21.68 53.08
CA LEU A 284 20.10 -22.48 53.81
C LEU A 284 20.58 -23.90 54.12
N ALA A 285 21.47 -24.46 53.31
CA ALA A 285 22.00 -25.81 53.43
C ALA A 285 23.54 -25.83 53.35
N PRO A 286 24.25 -25.44 54.43
CA PRO A 286 25.70 -25.36 54.42
C PRO A 286 26.34 -26.72 54.07
N GLY A 287 27.21 -26.72 53.05
CA GLY A 287 27.87 -27.92 52.52
C GLY A 287 27.14 -28.61 51.35
N LYS A 288 25.99 -28.10 50.90
CA LYS A 288 25.32 -28.56 49.67
C LYS A 288 25.23 -27.42 48.65
N THR A 289 25.70 -27.65 47.43
CA THR A 289 25.63 -26.70 46.32
C THR A 289 24.57 -27.13 45.31
N LEU A 290 23.81 -26.17 44.81
CA LEU A 290 22.90 -26.36 43.69
C LEU A 290 23.74 -26.55 42.41
N THR A 291 23.83 -27.79 41.91
CA THR A 291 24.55 -28.09 40.67
C THR A 291 23.75 -27.63 39.46
N ILE A 292 24.16 -26.52 38.85
CA ILE A 292 23.56 -26.03 37.61
C ILE A 292 24.06 -26.92 36.45
N PRO A 293 23.15 -27.51 35.65
CA PRO A 293 23.52 -28.29 34.47
C PRO A 293 24.45 -27.50 33.53
N PRO A 294 25.52 -28.10 32.98
CA PRO A 294 26.46 -27.41 32.10
C PRO A 294 25.82 -26.75 30.87
N ALA A 295 24.69 -27.27 30.40
CA ALA A 295 23.92 -26.71 29.29
C ALA A 295 23.29 -25.34 29.59
N LEU A 296 23.14 -24.99 30.87
CA LEU A 296 22.59 -23.73 31.35
C LEU A 296 23.67 -22.76 31.83
N LEU A 297 24.94 -23.13 31.72
CA LEU A 297 26.04 -22.20 31.98
C LEU A 297 26.22 -21.29 30.76
N PRO A 298 26.49 -19.98 30.97
CA PRO A 298 26.73 -19.06 29.87
C PRO A 298 27.87 -19.60 29.01
N LYS A 299 27.61 -19.77 27.71
CA LYS A 299 28.66 -20.04 26.73
C LYS A 299 29.54 -18.79 26.72
N THR A 300 30.71 -18.85 27.35
CA THR A 300 31.71 -17.79 27.24
C THR A 300 32.24 -17.79 25.81
N GLU A 301 31.53 -17.11 24.92
CA GLU A 301 32.18 -16.56 23.73
C GLU A 301 33.12 -15.44 24.23
N PRO A 302 34.38 -15.42 23.76
CA PRO A 302 35.34 -14.44 24.21
C PRO A 302 34.81 -13.04 23.90
N GLU A 303 34.56 -12.27 24.94
CA GLU A 303 34.25 -10.85 24.87
C GLU A 303 35.44 -10.15 24.22
N VAL A 304 35.32 -9.85 22.92
CA VAL A 304 36.27 -8.97 22.24
C VAL A 304 36.05 -7.58 22.84
N LYS A 305 36.88 -7.24 23.84
CA LYS A 305 36.97 -5.89 24.38
C LYS A 305 37.33 -4.96 23.23
N ALA A 306 36.33 -4.27 22.68
CA ALA A 306 36.56 -3.09 21.87
C ALA A 306 37.00 -1.98 22.83
N ASP A 307 38.23 -1.51 22.67
CA ASP A 307 38.79 -0.42 23.46
C ASP A 307 37.85 0.78 23.44
N ILE A 308 37.29 1.09 24.61
CA ILE A 308 36.57 2.32 24.88
C ILE A 308 37.64 3.42 24.90
N ILE A 309 37.70 4.23 23.84
CA ILE A 309 38.48 5.46 23.82
C ILE A 309 37.81 6.42 24.80
N ASP A 310 38.43 6.56 25.96
CA ASP A 310 38.05 7.49 27.01
C ASP A 310 38.40 8.92 26.59
N VAL A 311 37.46 9.63 25.94
CA VAL A 311 37.58 11.07 25.69
C VAL A 311 37.03 11.81 26.91
N VAL A 312 37.79 11.79 28.01
CA VAL A 312 37.65 12.80 29.07
C VAL A 312 38.57 13.96 28.69
N GLY A 313 37.98 14.96 28.03
CA GLY A 313 38.62 16.25 27.82
C GLY A 313 38.71 17.02 29.14
N SER A 314 39.86 16.92 29.81
CA SER A 314 40.25 17.88 30.86
C SER A 314 40.61 19.21 30.19
N PRO A 315 40.03 20.35 30.61
CA PRO A 315 40.40 21.66 30.07
C PRO A 315 41.67 22.16 30.75
N SER A 316 42.81 22.00 30.09
CA SER A 316 44.06 22.69 30.47
C SER A 316 44.05 24.11 29.89
N THR A 317 43.81 25.09 30.76
CA THR A 317 44.04 26.52 30.49
C THR A 317 45.54 26.81 30.34
N PRO A 318 46.01 27.46 29.25
CA PRO A 318 47.39 27.92 29.17
C PRO A 318 47.55 29.28 29.84
N SER A 319 48.41 29.34 30.87
CA SER A 319 48.92 30.58 31.45
C SER A 319 49.88 31.25 30.45
N ILE A 320 49.54 32.45 30.00
CA ILE A 320 50.45 33.33 29.25
C ILE A 320 51.23 34.17 30.27
N ILE A 321 52.53 33.93 30.34
CA ILE A 321 53.51 34.80 31.00
C ILE A 321 54.30 35.48 29.88
N HIS A 322 53.91 36.72 29.57
CA HIS A 322 54.70 37.96 29.50
C HIS A 322 54.04 39.00 28.59
#